data_AF-A0A429MI64-F1
#
_entry.id   AF-A0A429MI64-F1
#
_cell.length_a   1.000
_cell.length_b   1.000
_cell.length_c   1.000
_cell.angle_alpha   90.00
_cell.angle_beta   90.00
_cell.angle_gamma   90.00
#
_symmetry.space_group_name_H-M   'P 1'
#
loop_
_entity.id
_entity.type
_entity.pdbx_description
1 polymer ?
#
loop_
_entity_poly.entity_id
_entity_poly.type
_entity_poly.pdbx_seq_one_letter_code
_entity_poly.pdbx_strand_id
1 'polypeptide(L)' 'MNFTLNSQNSLPDDATQGCLIGRAWIPSQISGPSPIILRGNQVFDISEKFHTISE' A
#
# COMPACT_ATOMS: atom_id res chain seq x y z
N MET A 1 -17.58 15.05 -6.55
CA MET A 1 -17.96 14.04 -5.53
C MET A 1 -16.69 13.68 -4.77
N ASN A 2 -16.66 13.87 -3.46
CA ASN A 2 -15.53 13.42 -2.63
C ASN A 2 -15.77 11.96 -2.24
N PHE A 3 -14.80 11.10 -2.54
CA PHE A 3 -14.80 9.70 -2.12
C PHE A 3 -13.67 9.52 -1.10
N THR A 4 -14.00 9.03 0.09
CA THR A 4 -13.03 8.78 1.17
C THR A 4 -12.77 7.28 1.27
N LEU A 5 -11.51 6.89 1.10
CA LEU A 5 -11.07 5.52 1.29
C LEU A 5 -10.95 5.20 2.79
N ASN A 6 -11.42 4.02 3.18
CA ASN A 6 -11.21 3.44 4.50
C ASN A 6 -11.08 1.91 4.39
N SER A 7 -10.58 1.25 5.43
CA SER A 7 -10.37 -0.19 5.38
C SER A 7 -11.65 -0.99 5.06
N GLN A 8 -12.82 -0.53 5.50
CA GLN A 8 -14.09 -1.23 5.29
C GLN A 8 -14.56 -1.20 3.82
N ASN A 9 -14.24 -0.14 3.07
CA ASN A 9 -14.62 -0.01 1.65
C ASN A 9 -13.50 -0.30 0.66
N SER A 10 -12.28 -0.51 1.17
CA SER A 10 -11.08 -0.71 0.35
C SER A 10 -10.50 -2.11 0.43
N LEU A 11 -10.88 -2.91 1.43
CA LEU A 11 -10.35 -4.25 1.64
C LEU A 11 -11.44 -5.34 1.49
N PRO A 12 -11.06 -6.56 1.10
CA PRO A 12 -11.94 -7.73 1.19
C PRO A 12 -12.41 -8.00 2.63
N ASP A 13 -13.52 -8.72 2.80
CA ASP A 13 -14.04 -9.07 4.14
C ASP A 13 -13.03 -9.90 4.96
N ASP A 14 -12.18 -10.67 4.29
CA ASP A 14 -11.13 -11.50 4.88
C ASP A 14 -9.73 -10.86 4.81
N ALA A 15 -9.66 -9.53 4.67
CA ALA A 15 -8.42 -8.77 4.38
C ALA A 15 -7.17 -9.19 5.17
N THR A 16 -7.34 -9.54 6.45
CA THR A 16 -6.23 -9.86 7.35
C THR A 16 -5.81 -11.33 7.31
N GLN A 17 -6.57 -12.19 6.61
CA GLN A 17 -6.28 -13.62 6.45
C GLN A 17 -5.36 -13.89 5.24
N GLY A 18 -5.28 -12.95 4.30
CA GLY A 18 -4.47 -13.05 3.09
C GLY A 18 -3.15 -12.27 3.15
N CYS A 19 -2.29 -12.50 2.16
CA CYS A 19 -1.15 -11.63 1.87
C CYS A 19 -1.60 -10.54 0.89
N LEU A 20 -1.90 -9.35 1.41
CA LEU A 20 -2.30 -8.22 0.57
C LEU A 20 -1.07 -7.40 0.19
N ILE A 21 -0.86 -7.26 -1.11
CA ILE A 21 0.23 -6.50 -1.72
C ILE A 21 -0.42 -5.41 -2.59
N GLY A 22 0.13 -4.20 -2.54
CA GLY A 22 -0.36 -3.08 -3.32
C GLY A 22 0.75 -2.12 -3.72
N ARG A 23 0.34 -0.95 -4.22
CA ARG A 23 1.22 0.18 -4.49
C ARG A 23 0.58 1.45 -3.94
N ALA A 24 1.36 2.25 -3.24
CA ALA A 24 0.94 3.54 -2.71
C ALA A 24 1.82 4.64 -3.28
N TRP A 25 1.22 5.77 -3.64
CA TRP A 25 2.00 6.99 -3.87
C TRP A 25 2.38 7.59 -2.52
N ILE A 26 3.65 7.43 -2.16
CA ILE A 26 4.18 7.92 -0.89
C ILE A 26 4.91 9.24 -1.14
N PRO A 27 4.51 10.35 -0.49
CA PRO A 27 5.24 11.61 -0.58
C PRO A 27 6.68 11.43 -0.09
N SER A 28 7.65 11.65 -0.97
CA SER A 28 9.09 11.55 -0.65
C SER A 28 9.93 12.35 -1.66
N GLN A 29 11.25 12.43 -1.44
CA GLN A 29 12.16 13.11 -2.37
C GLN A 29 12.14 12.47 -3.77
N ILE A 30 12.07 11.13 -3.84
CA ILE A 30 11.83 10.38 -5.08
C ILE A 30 10.40 9.85 -5.02
N SER A 31 9.46 10.72 -5.37
CA SER A 31 8.04 10.39 -5.36
C SER A 31 7.71 9.38 -6.46
N GLY A 32 6.98 8.32 -6.08
CA GLY A 32 6.55 7.28 -7.01
C GLY A 32 5.63 6.27 -6.33
N PRO A 33 5.10 5.30 -7.07
CA PRO A 33 4.42 4.18 -6.48
C PRO A 33 5.45 3.32 -5.73
N SER A 34 5.33 3.29 -4.41
CA SER A 34 6.08 2.39 -3.55
C SER A 34 5.31 1.08 -3.38
N PRO A 35 5.94 -0.10 -3.52
CA PRO A 35 5.31 -1.36 -3.17
C PRO A 35 5.04 -1.40 -1.67
N ILE A 36 3.81 -1.78 -1.33
CA ILE A 36 3.35 -1.89 0.05
C ILE A 36 2.78 -3.27 0.32
N ILE A 37 2.84 -3.67 1.59
CA ILE A 37 2.09 -4.81 2.11
C ILE A 37 1.14 -4.35 3.22
N LEU A 38 0.00 -5.02 3.36
CA LEU A 38 -0.87 -4.86 4.52
C LEU A 38 -0.67 -6.02 5.47
N ARG A 39 -0.53 -5.72 6.76
CA ARG A 39 -0.47 -6.72 7.83
C ARG A 39 -1.28 -6.21 9.02
N GLY A 40 -2.34 -6.94 9.37
CA GLY A 40 -3.34 -6.45 10.31
C GLY A 40 -3.93 -5.11 9.82
N ASN A 41 -3.91 -4.10 10.68
CA ASN A 41 -4.42 -2.76 10.37
C ASN A 41 -3.31 -1.78 9.96
N GLN A 42 -2.15 -2.28 9.52
CA GLN A 42 -0.98 -1.48 9.22
C GLN A 42 -0.55 -1.64 7.75
N VAL A 43 0.01 -0.56 7.21
CA VAL A 43 0.61 -0.47 5.87
C VAL A 43 2.12 -0.40 6.04
N PHE A 44 2.86 -1.24 5.33
CA PHE A 44 4.32 -1.23 5.34
C PHE A 44 4.85 -0.96 3.94
N ASP A 45 5.71 0.05 3.83
CA ASP A 45 6.55 0.28 2.66
C ASP A 45 7.68 -0.76 2.65
N ILE A 46 7.82 -1.47 1.54
CA ILE A 46 8.87 -2.49 1.35
C ILE A 46 9.85 -2.12 0.22
N SER A 47 9.82 -0.87 -0.26
CA SER A 47 10.67 -0.34 -1.32
C SER A 47 12.16 -0.40 -0.98
N GLU A 48 12.54 -0.30 0.30
CA GLU A 48 13.95 -0.43 0.75
C GLU A 48 14.61 -1.73 0.26
N LYS A 49 13.82 -2.80 0.12
CA LYS A 49 14.31 -4.10 -0.35
C LYS A 49 13.81 -4.47 -1.74
N PHE A 50 12.68 -3.93 -2.16
CA PHE A 50 12.00 -4.26 -3.42
C PHE A 50 11.71 -3.00 -4.22
N HIS A 51 12.74 -2.28 -4.65
CA HIS A 51 12.57 -1.06 -5.43
C HIS A 51 11.82 -1.32 -6.74
N THR A 52 10.86 -0.45 -7.08
CA THR A 52 10.11 -0.49 -8.36
C THR A 52 10.43 0.67 -9.28
N ILE A 53 11.35 1.54 -8.86
CA ILE A 53 11.90 2.65 -9.65
C ILE A 53 13.22 2.20 -10.28
N SER A 54 13.41 2.48 -11.56
CA SER A 54 14.67 2.31 -12.29
C SER A 54 15.26 3.70 -12.54
N GLU A 55 16.59 3.82 -12.58
CA GLU A 55 17.27 4.96 -13.20
C GLU A 55 17.01 5.01 -14.72
#